data_AF-A0A6J6J0R9-F1
#
_entry.id   AF-A0A6J6J0R9-F1
#
_cell.length_a   1.000
_cell.length_b   1.000
_cell.length_c   1.000
_cell.angle_alpha   90.00
_cell.angle_beta   90.00
_cell.angle_gamma   90.00
#
_symmetry.space_group_name_H-M   'P 1'
#
loop_
_entity.id
_entity.type
_entity.pdbx_description
1 polymer ?
#
loop_
_entity_poly.entity_id
_entity_poly.type
_entity_poly.pdbx_seq_one_letter_code
_entity_poly.pdbx_strand_id
1 'polypeptide(L)'
;MAHFAGLVAAGVHPSPVPYADVVSTTVHKTLAGPRSGLILCKAEIAKKIDMGVFPGQQGGPLMHVIAAKAVAFKAAMGDEFKERQARTIEGARIIADRLVAADLKANGVSILTGGTDVHLVLVDLRNAPIDGITTENLLHDVGITVNRNSVPNDPRPPLVTSGVRIGTPALATRGFGATEFTEVAEIIAQTLLPNPDVPALQARVRKLTEQFPLYSGLENW
;
A
#
# COMPACT_ATOMS: atom_id res chain seq x y z
N MET A 1 13.27 -5.09 1.54
CA MET A 1 12.26 -4.70 0.50
C MET A 1 10.82 -5.05 0.88
N ALA A 2 10.42 -5.00 2.15
CA ALA A 2 9.09 -5.46 2.58
C ALA A 2 7.91 -4.83 1.81
N HIS A 3 7.96 -3.52 1.59
CA HIS A 3 6.91 -2.76 0.93
C HIS A 3 6.83 -2.97 -0.59
N PHE A 4 7.97 -3.20 -1.26
CA PHE A 4 8.09 -3.13 -2.72
C PHE A 4 8.57 -4.45 -3.36
N ALA A 5 8.56 -5.57 -2.62
CA ALA A 5 8.99 -6.86 -3.15
C ALA A 5 8.16 -7.34 -4.36
N GLY A 6 6.85 -7.04 -4.38
CA GLY A 6 6.01 -7.35 -5.54
C GLY A 6 6.37 -6.51 -6.76
N LEU A 7 6.67 -5.23 -6.56
CA LEU A 7 7.12 -4.33 -7.63
C LEU A 7 8.45 -4.81 -8.24
N VAL A 8 9.38 -5.28 -7.39
CA VAL A 8 10.65 -5.88 -7.84
C VAL A 8 10.39 -7.19 -8.61
N ALA A 9 9.53 -8.08 -8.09
CA ALA A 9 9.20 -9.34 -8.75
C ALA A 9 8.55 -9.12 -10.13
N ALA A 10 7.77 -8.05 -10.29
CA ALA A 10 7.15 -7.67 -11.55
C ALA A 10 8.07 -6.86 -12.50
N GLY A 11 9.28 -6.50 -12.07
CA GLY A 11 10.22 -5.71 -12.89
C GLY A 11 9.89 -4.22 -12.99
N VAL A 12 8.97 -3.70 -12.16
CA VAL A 12 8.55 -2.29 -12.16
C VAL A 12 9.20 -1.48 -11.03
N HIS A 13 10.18 -2.05 -10.32
CA HIS A 13 11.03 -1.36 -9.36
C HIS A 13 12.44 -1.97 -9.39
N PRO A 14 13.52 -1.17 -9.29
CA PRO A 14 14.89 -1.68 -9.25
C PRO A 14 15.08 -2.73 -8.15
N SER A 15 15.75 -3.83 -8.50
CA SER A 15 16.05 -4.90 -7.54
C SER A 15 17.22 -4.50 -6.63
N PRO A 16 17.09 -4.65 -5.30
CA PRO A 16 18.23 -4.48 -4.39
C PRO A 16 19.16 -5.70 -4.36
N VAL A 17 18.72 -6.85 -4.88
CA VAL A 17 19.42 -8.15 -4.77
C VAL A 17 20.84 -8.13 -5.36
N PRO A 18 21.13 -7.47 -6.51
CA PRO A 18 22.48 -7.42 -7.05
C PRO A 18 23.48 -6.64 -6.17
N TYR A 19 23.00 -5.77 -5.28
CA TYR A 19 23.82 -4.81 -4.55
C TYR A 19 23.97 -5.15 -3.06
N ALA A 20 22.96 -5.79 -2.47
CA ALA A 20 22.91 -6.06 -1.04
C ALA A 20 23.42 -7.46 -0.69
N ASP A 21 24.15 -7.59 0.42
CA ASP A 21 24.56 -8.90 0.94
C ASP A 21 23.37 -9.72 1.45
N VAL A 22 22.42 -9.03 2.10
CA VAL A 22 21.19 -9.59 2.66
C VAL A 22 20.01 -8.71 2.29
N VAL A 23 18.92 -9.34 1.84
CA VAL A 23 17.64 -8.68 1.57
C VAL A 23 16.54 -9.36 2.36
N SER A 24 15.98 -8.67 3.35
CA SER A 24 14.79 -9.12 4.07
C SER A 24 13.51 -8.60 3.43
N THR A 25 12.43 -9.37 3.51
CA THR A 25 11.12 -8.94 3.04
C THR A 25 9.96 -9.60 3.77
N THR A 26 8.80 -8.97 3.69
CA THR A 26 7.51 -9.59 4.02
C THR A 26 6.86 -10.12 2.77
N VAL A 27 6.14 -11.24 2.87
CA VAL A 27 5.49 -11.87 1.72
C VAL A 27 4.09 -11.29 1.44
N HIS A 28 3.48 -10.57 2.40
CA HIS A 28 2.05 -10.20 2.38
C HIS A 28 1.71 -8.79 1.88
N LYS A 29 2.70 -7.97 1.48
CA LYS A 29 2.44 -6.61 0.98
C LYS A 29 2.21 -6.64 -0.54
N THR A 30 3.01 -5.91 -1.31
CA THR A 30 2.93 -5.93 -2.78
C THR A 30 3.18 -7.32 -3.37
N LEU A 31 3.88 -8.21 -2.65
CA LEU A 31 4.09 -9.61 -3.07
C LEU A 31 2.84 -10.50 -2.90
N ALA A 32 1.79 -10.00 -2.24
CA ALA A 32 0.45 -10.59 -2.19
C ALA A 32 0.34 -12.06 -1.74
N GLY A 33 1.27 -12.54 -0.90
CA GLY A 33 1.22 -13.88 -0.32
C GLY A 33 0.85 -13.91 1.17
N PRO A 34 1.11 -15.02 1.89
CA PRO A 34 0.70 -15.17 3.28
C PRO A 34 1.49 -14.25 4.23
N ARG A 35 0.89 -13.93 5.38
CA ARG A 35 1.54 -13.13 6.44
C ARG A 35 2.77 -13.84 7.00
N SER A 36 3.94 -13.52 6.44
CA SER A 36 5.20 -14.18 6.76
C SER A 36 6.42 -13.36 6.29
N GLY A 37 7.63 -13.81 6.70
CA GLY A 37 8.92 -13.25 6.28
C GLY A 37 9.70 -14.14 5.31
N LEU A 38 10.65 -13.52 4.60
CA LEU A 38 11.63 -14.14 3.70
C LEU A 38 12.97 -13.38 3.81
N ILE A 39 14.08 -14.11 3.76
CA ILE A 39 15.43 -13.56 3.67
C ILE A 39 16.09 -14.14 2.42
N LEU A 40 16.64 -13.26 1.57
CA LEU A 40 17.56 -13.61 0.50
C LEU A 40 18.95 -13.15 0.91
N CYS A 41 19.99 -13.90 0.55
CA CYS A 41 21.36 -13.52 0.85
C CYS A 41 22.35 -14.08 -0.17
N LYS A 42 23.57 -13.55 -0.17
CA LYS A 42 24.70 -14.15 -0.89
C LYS A 42 25.03 -15.52 -0.29
N ALA A 43 25.44 -16.46 -1.15
CA ALA A 43 25.74 -17.83 -0.76
C ALA A 43 26.80 -17.92 0.36
N GLU A 44 27.78 -17.01 0.35
CA GLU A 44 28.88 -16.94 1.33
C GLU A 44 28.42 -16.73 2.78
N ILE A 45 27.23 -16.18 3.00
CA ILE A 45 26.64 -15.96 4.34
C ILE A 45 25.41 -16.82 4.63
N ALA A 46 25.00 -17.72 3.71
CA ALA A 46 23.79 -18.53 3.85
C ALA A 46 23.75 -19.32 5.18
N LYS A 47 24.85 -20.01 5.53
CA LYS A 47 24.94 -20.75 6.80
C LYS A 47 24.73 -19.86 8.03
N LYS A 48 25.23 -18.62 8.00
CA LYS A 48 25.04 -17.68 9.11
C LYS A 48 23.59 -17.23 9.22
N ILE A 49 22.93 -16.99 8.10
CA ILE A 49 21.50 -16.65 8.05
C ILE A 49 20.66 -17.80 8.59
N ASP A 50 20.89 -19.03 8.11
CA ASP A 50 20.14 -20.21 8.55
C ASP A 50 20.28 -20.42 10.05
N MET A 51 21.50 -20.38 10.58
CA MET A 51 21.77 -20.49 12.03
C MET A 51 21.12 -19.34 12.83
N GLY A 52 21.08 -18.14 12.25
CA GLY A 52 20.41 -16.98 12.84
C GLY A 52 18.90 -17.17 12.95
N VAL A 53 18.26 -17.82 11.97
CA VAL A 53 16.83 -18.16 12.03
C VAL A 53 16.61 -19.30 13.02
N PHE A 54 17.28 -20.43 12.83
CA PHE A 54 17.21 -21.60 13.71
C PHE A 54 18.63 -22.17 13.92
N PRO A 55 19.08 -22.38 15.17
CA PRO A 55 18.34 -22.25 16.43
C PRO A 55 18.35 -20.83 17.02
N GLY A 56 18.84 -19.82 16.29
CA GLY A 56 19.12 -18.50 16.86
C GLY A 56 17.90 -17.72 17.37
N GLN A 57 16.81 -17.65 16.59
CA GLN A 57 15.64 -16.80 16.90
C GLN A 57 14.33 -17.59 17.01
N GLN A 58 14.18 -18.65 16.23
CA GLN A 58 12.94 -19.43 16.15
C GLN A 58 13.19 -20.90 16.46
N GLY A 59 12.10 -21.65 16.68
CA GLY A 59 12.07 -23.11 16.77
C GLY A 59 11.49 -23.75 15.50
N GLY A 60 10.44 -24.57 15.66
CA GLY A 60 9.78 -25.25 14.55
C GLY A 60 9.13 -24.30 13.52
N PRO A 61 9.27 -24.54 12.21
CA PRO A 61 8.70 -23.70 11.17
C PRO A 61 7.21 -23.94 10.93
N LEU A 62 6.50 -22.93 10.43
CA LEU A 62 5.10 -23.03 10.01
C LEU A 62 5.00 -23.58 8.58
N MET A 63 5.05 -24.91 8.43
CA MET A 63 5.10 -25.56 7.11
C MET A 63 3.90 -25.26 6.21
N HIS A 64 2.70 -25.11 6.79
CA HIS A 64 1.49 -24.68 6.07
C HIS A 64 1.65 -23.27 5.47
N VAL A 65 2.29 -22.35 6.20
CA VAL A 65 2.60 -21.00 5.69
C VAL A 65 3.71 -21.07 4.63
N ILE A 66 4.71 -21.93 4.79
CA ILE A 66 5.76 -22.13 3.78
C ILE A 66 5.18 -22.66 2.48
N ALA A 67 4.22 -23.59 2.53
CA ALA A 67 3.49 -24.05 1.35
C ALA A 67 2.75 -22.89 0.65
N ALA A 68 2.06 -22.03 1.41
CA ALA A 68 1.40 -20.85 0.86
C ALA A 68 2.38 -19.81 0.28
N LYS A 69 3.62 -19.71 0.78
CA LYS A 69 4.67 -18.87 0.15
C LYS A 69 4.99 -19.38 -1.25
N ALA A 70 5.16 -20.69 -1.43
CA ALA A 70 5.47 -21.27 -2.73
C ALA A 70 4.35 -20.99 -3.75
N VAL A 71 3.09 -21.06 -3.33
CA VAL A 71 1.93 -20.69 -4.17
C VAL A 71 2.02 -19.21 -4.58
N ALA A 72 2.28 -18.31 -3.63
CA ALA A 72 2.39 -16.88 -3.92
C ALA A 72 3.58 -16.56 -4.85
N PHE A 73 4.73 -17.23 -4.69
CA PHE A 73 5.88 -17.02 -5.56
C PHE A 73 5.61 -17.49 -6.99
N LYS A 74 4.93 -18.62 -7.15
CA LYS A 74 4.49 -19.08 -8.48
C LYS A 74 3.53 -18.07 -9.13
N ALA A 75 2.57 -17.54 -8.37
CA ALA A 75 1.66 -16.51 -8.88
C ALA A 75 2.40 -15.23 -9.28
N ALA A 76 3.41 -14.82 -8.50
CA ALA A 76 4.21 -13.62 -8.75
C ALA A 76 5.05 -13.68 -10.05
N MET A 77 5.23 -14.87 -10.63
CA MET A 77 5.92 -15.06 -11.92
C MET A 77 5.01 -14.84 -13.13
N GLY A 78 3.68 -14.81 -12.94
CA GLY A 78 2.71 -14.71 -14.02
C GLY A 78 2.49 -13.28 -14.53
N ASP A 79 2.00 -13.15 -15.77
CA ASP A 79 1.75 -11.84 -16.39
C ASP A 79 0.60 -11.08 -15.74
N GLU A 80 -0.41 -11.79 -15.20
CA GLU A 80 -1.48 -11.17 -14.41
C GLU A 80 -0.92 -10.43 -13.17
N PHE A 81 0.11 -10.99 -12.54
CA PHE A 81 0.76 -10.33 -11.41
C PHE A 81 1.49 -9.07 -11.84
N LYS A 82 2.22 -9.11 -12.97
CA LYS A 82 2.90 -7.92 -13.52
C LYS A 82 1.92 -6.80 -13.86
N GLU A 83 0.83 -7.16 -14.53
CA GLU A 83 -0.27 -6.25 -14.88
C GLU A 83 -0.86 -5.60 -13.61
N ARG A 84 -1.11 -6.39 -12.56
CA ARG A 84 -1.59 -5.90 -11.27
C ARG A 84 -0.61 -4.92 -10.61
N GLN A 85 0.70 -5.17 -10.69
CA GLN A 85 1.70 -4.22 -10.16
C GLN A 85 1.78 -2.93 -10.99
N ALA A 86 1.56 -3.01 -12.32
CA ALA A 86 1.47 -1.82 -13.17
C ALA A 86 0.27 -0.94 -12.76
N ARG A 87 -0.94 -1.51 -12.63
CA ARG A 87 -2.12 -0.79 -12.11
C ARG A 87 -1.91 -0.25 -10.70
N THR A 88 -1.15 -0.95 -9.86
CA THR A 88 -0.80 -0.49 -8.51
C THR A 88 -0.03 0.83 -8.56
N ILE A 89 1.01 0.94 -9.40
CA ILE A 89 1.79 2.17 -9.55
C ILE A 89 0.96 3.26 -10.24
N GLU A 90 0.24 2.92 -11.31
CA GLU A 90 -0.62 3.87 -12.03
C GLU A 90 -1.67 4.48 -11.11
N GLY A 91 -2.38 3.66 -10.33
CA GLY A 91 -3.35 4.16 -9.36
C GLY A 91 -2.74 5.08 -8.30
N ALA A 92 -1.52 4.77 -7.85
CA ALA A 92 -0.85 5.62 -6.86
C ALA A 92 -0.46 6.98 -7.47
N ARG A 93 -0.06 7.00 -8.74
CA ARG A 93 0.21 8.25 -9.49
C ARG A 93 -1.05 9.06 -9.72
N ILE A 94 -2.15 8.44 -10.14
CA ILE A 94 -3.45 9.12 -10.30
C ILE A 94 -3.90 9.80 -9.00
N ILE A 95 -3.76 9.10 -7.86
CA ILE A 95 -4.06 9.69 -6.55
C ILE A 95 -3.12 10.85 -6.25
N ALA A 96 -1.81 10.68 -6.45
CA ALA A 96 -0.84 11.75 -6.21
C ALA A 96 -1.14 13.01 -7.04
N ASP A 97 -1.41 12.83 -8.34
CA ASP A 97 -1.68 13.90 -9.30
C ASP A 97 -2.94 14.69 -8.91
N ARG A 98 -3.99 14.01 -8.44
CA ARG A 98 -5.19 14.69 -7.96
C ARG A 98 -4.94 15.49 -6.69
N LEU A 99 -4.11 14.96 -5.78
CA LEU A 99 -3.85 15.57 -4.47
C LEU A 99 -2.88 16.76 -4.51
N VAL A 100 -2.22 17.02 -5.64
CA VAL A 100 -1.41 18.25 -5.86
C VAL A 100 -2.20 19.39 -6.51
N ALA A 101 -3.49 19.19 -6.79
CA ALA A 101 -4.34 20.21 -7.38
C ALA A 101 -4.49 21.46 -6.49
N ALA A 102 -4.85 22.58 -7.13
CA ALA A 102 -4.83 23.90 -6.50
C ALA A 102 -5.81 24.06 -5.33
N ASP A 103 -6.96 23.37 -5.37
CA ASP A 103 -7.96 23.32 -4.31
C ASP A 103 -7.40 22.71 -3.02
N LEU A 104 -6.66 21.59 -3.12
CA LEU A 104 -6.04 20.95 -1.97
C LEU A 104 -4.87 21.76 -1.43
N LYS A 105 -4.04 22.30 -2.33
CA LYS A 105 -2.92 23.17 -1.95
C LYS A 105 -3.39 24.42 -1.21
N ALA A 106 -4.49 25.03 -1.66
CA ALA A 106 -5.11 26.18 -1.00
C ALA A 106 -5.63 25.83 0.41
N ASN A 107 -6.01 24.57 0.64
CA ASN A 107 -6.40 24.05 1.95
C ASN A 107 -5.21 23.52 2.79
N GLY A 108 -3.97 23.79 2.38
CA GLY A 108 -2.76 23.40 3.12
C GLY A 108 -2.42 21.90 3.05
N VAL A 109 -3.11 21.14 2.19
CA VAL A 109 -2.79 19.74 1.90
C VAL A 109 -1.68 19.69 0.86
N SER A 110 -0.71 18.80 1.07
CA SER A 110 0.35 18.54 0.11
C SER A 110 0.73 17.07 0.12
N ILE A 111 1.60 16.65 -0.80
CA ILE A 111 2.19 15.30 -0.78
C ILE A 111 3.70 15.42 -0.66
N LEU A 112 4.32 14.51 0.10
CA LEU A 112 5.77 14.45 0.22
C LEU A 112 6.39 14.12 -1.14
N THR A 113 7.50 14.77 -1.47
CA THR A 113 8.25 14.61 -2.75
C THR A 113 7.52 15.05 -4.03
N GLY A 114 6.26 15.49 -3.94
CA GLY A 114 5.50 16.03 -5.08
C GLY A 114 4.92 14.98 -6.03
N GLY A 115 5.04 13.69 -5.73
CA GLY A 115 4.54 12.59 -6.57
C GLY A 115 4.80 11.22 -5.95
N THR A 116 4.77 10.17 -6.76
CA THR A 116 5.19 8.82 -6.35
C THR A 116 5.64 7.95 -7.52
N ASP A 117 6.64 7.11 -7.26
CA ASP A 117 7.11 6.03 -8.15
C ASP A 117 6.85 4.63 -7.57
N VAL A 118 6.07 4.57 -6.49
CA VAL A 118 5.78 3.33 -5.77
C VAL A 118 4.28 3.17 -5.53
N HIS A 119 3.88 2.15 -4.79
CA HIS A 119 2.50 1.75 -4.54
C HIS A 119 1.74 2.60 -3.50
N LEU A 120 2.28 3.77 -3.12
CA LEU A 120 1.70 4.60 -2.07
C LEU A 120 1.93 6.09 -2.31
N VAL A 121 1.08 6.90 -1.68
CA VAL A 121 1.21 8.36 -1.58
C VAL A 121 1.30 8.73 -0.11
N LEU A 122 2.22 9.64 0.23
CA LEU A 122 2.34 10.23 1.57
C LEU A 122 1.80 11.65 1.56
N VAL A 123 0.63 11.83 2.15
CA VAL A 123 -0.02 13.13 2.31
C VAL A 123 0.56 13.83 3.53
N ASP A 124 0.91 15.10 3.38
CA ASP A 124 1.39 16.00 4.41
C ASP A 124 0.33 17.06 4.72
N LEU A 125 -0.08 17.09 5.98
CA LEU A 125 -1.16 17.87 6.54
C LEU A 125 -0.66 18.90 7.56
N ARG A 126 0.65 19.18 7.63
CA ARG A 126 1.23 20.13 8.60
C ARG A 126 0.66 21.53 8.46
N ASN A 127 0.32 21.93 7.24
CA ASN A 127 -0.26 23.23 6.93
C ASN A 127 -1.79 23.17 6.76
N ALA A 128 -2.38 21.99 6.88
CA ALA A 128 -3.82 21.78 6.74
C ALA A 128 -4.52 21.99 8.10
N PRO A 129 -5.79 22.44 8.10
CA PRO A 129 -6.57 22.60 9.33
C PRO A 129 -6.85 21.25 10.02
N ILE A 130 -6.84 20.15 9.28
CA ILE A 130 -7.05 18.79 9.78
C ILE A 130 -5.71 18.08 10.04
N ASP A 131 -5.73 17.11 10.95
CA ASP A 131 -4.57 16.29 11.30
C ASP A 131 -4.69 14.84 10.79
N GLY A 132 -3.67 14.02 11.06
CA GLY A 132 -3.63 12.64 10.58
C GLY A 132 -4.75 11.77 11.16
N ILE A 133 -5.09 11.90 12.44
CA ILE A 133 -6.15 11.08 13.07
C ILE A 133 -7.55 11.52 12.63
N THR A 134 -7.80 12.83 12.53
CA THR A 134 -9.05 13.35 11.97
C THR A 134 -9.21 12.91 10.52
N THR A 135 -8.16 12.98 9.71
CA THR A 135 -8.20 12.57 8.31
C THR A 135 -8.43 11.07 8.16
N GLU A 136 -7.76 10.25 8.96
CA GLU A 136 -7.98 8.80 8.98
C GLU A 136 -9.43 8.44 9.32
N ASN A 137 -10.01 9.07 10.35
CA ASN A 137 -11.39 8.84 10.74
C ASN A 137 -12.39 9.32 9.69
N LEU A 138 -12.17 10.50 9.11
CA LEU A 138 -13.05 11.06 8.10
C LEU A 138 -13.05 10.24 6.80
N LEU A 139 -11.87 9.73 6.39
CA LEU A 139 -11.78 8.78 5.29
C LEU A 139 -12.49 7.46 5.63
N HIS A 140 -12.39 6.98 6.88
CA HIS A 140 -13.12 5.81 7.33
C HIS A 140 -14.64 6.00 7.22
N ASP A 141 -15.17 7.17 7.62
CA ASP A 141 -16.60 7.47 7.57
C ASP A 141 -17.15 7.45 6.13
N VAL A 142 -16.36 7.87 5.13
CA VAL A 142 -16.72 7.73 3.71
C VAL A 142 -16.48 6.32 3.14
N GLY A 143 -15.94 5.39 3.93
CA GLY A 143 -15.69 4.00 3.53
C GLY A 143 -14.30 3.71 2.98
N ILE A 144 -13.32 4.61 3.17
CA ILE A 144 -11.93 4.45 2.74
C ILE A 144 -11.04 4.19 3.97
N THR A 145 -10.41 3.01 4.02
CA THR A 145 -9.51 2.66 5.13
C THR A 145 -8.05 2.97 4.76
N VAL A 146 -7.43 3.87 5.53
CA VAL A 146 -6.02 4.28 5.42
C VAL A 146 -5.35 4.21 6.80
N ASN A 147 -4.08 4.62 6.89
CA ASN A 147 -3.43 4.82 8.17
C ASN A 147 -2.80 6.22 8.23
N ARG A 148 -2.99 6.92 9.35
CA ARG A 148 -2.18 8.10 9.68
C ARG A 148 -0.70 7.72 9.75
N ASN A 149 0.16 8.66 9.40
CA ASN A 149 1.58 8.42 9.23
C ASN A 149 2.35 9.68 9.61
N SER A 150 3.38 9.55 10.43
CA SER A 150 4.26 10.67 10.75
C SER A 150 4.94 11.21 9.49
N VAL A 151 5.20 12.51 9.51
CA VAL A 151 5.98 13.22 8.49
C VAL A 151 7.30 13.72 9.09
N PRO A 152 8.29 14.15 8.28
CA PRO A 152 9.52 14.73 8.81
C PRO A 152 9.24 15.96 9.68
N ASN A 153 9.86 16.02 10.86
CA ASN A 153 9.67 17.09 11.85
C ASN A 153 8.17 17.32 12.16
N ASP A 154 7.44 16.24 12.42
CA ASP A 154 6.00 16.30 12.69
C ASP A 154 5.70 17.21 13.89
N PRO A 155 4.93 18.31 13.70
CA PRO A 155 4.60 19.24 14.78
C PRO A 155 3.51 18.69 15.71
N ARG A 156 2.83 17.60 15.32
CA ARG A 156 1.75 16.98 16.08
C ARG A 156 2.23 15.72 16.82
N PRO A 157 1.56 15.32 17.92
CA PRO A 157 1.96 14.15 18.69
C PRO A 157 2.02 12.86 17.85
N PRO A 158 2.88 11.88 18.20
CA PRO A 158 3.04 10.65 17.42
C PRO A 158 1.77 9.82 17.21
N LEU A 159 0.79 9.91 18.12
CA LEU A 159 -0.50 9.21 17.99
C LEU A 159 -1.52 9.94 17.11
N VAL A 160 -1.27 11.21 16.78
CA VAL A 160 -2.13 12.09 15.98
C VAL A 160 -1.56 12.24 14.58
N THR A 161 -0.27 12.58 14.49
CA THR A 161 0.52 12.82 13.26
C THR A 161 0.00 13.97 12.38
N SER A 162 0.84 14.39 11.43
CA SER A 162 0.48 15.37 10.40
C SER A 162 0.51 14.77 9.00
N GLY A 163 0.18 13.48 8.86
CA GLY A 163 0.13 12.86 7.55
C GLY A 163 -0.70 11.60 7.48
N VAL A 164 -0.97 11.16 6.26
CA VAL A 164 -1.71 9.94 5.96
C VAL A 164 -1.00 9.21 4.83
N ARG A 165 -0.92 7.87 4.95
CA ARG A 165 -0.37 7.00 3.92
C ARG A 165 -1.49 6.29 3.19
N ILE A 166 -1.59 6.53 1.89
CA ILE A 166 -2.61 5.96 1.01
C ILE A 166 -1.93 4.94 0.10
N GLY A 167 -2.43 3.71 0.05
CA GLY A 167 -1.84 2.63 -0.73
C GLY A 167 -2.84 1.97 -1.67
N THR A 168 -2.37 1.57 -2.84
CA THR A 168 -3.20 0.99 -3.92
C THR A 168 -3.16 -0.53 -4.11
N PRO A 169 -2.22 -1.34 -3.56
CA PRO A 169 -2.12 -2.77 -3.91
C PRO A 169 -3.39 -3.59 -3.69
N ALA A 170 -4.14 -3.30 -2.63
CA ALA A 170 -5.35 -4.04 -2.29
C ALA A 170 -6.46 -3.79 -3.32
N LEU A 171 -6.66 -2.55 -3.75
CA LEU A 171 -7.66 -2.18 -4.76
C LEU A 171 -7.25 -2.69 -6.15
N ALA A 172 -5.96 -2.62 -6.49
CA ALA A 172 -5.46 -3.24 -7.71
C ALA A 172 -5.68 -4.77 -7.70
N THR A 173 -5.46 -5.44 -6.56
CA THR A 173 -5.79 -6.87 -6.42
C THR A 173 -7.29 -7.14 -6.59
N ARG A 174 -8.15 -6.23 -6.14
CA ARG A 174 -9.61 -6.29 -6.32
C ARG A 174 -10.06 -6.04 -7.76
N GLY A 175 -9.17 -5.54 -8.63
CA GLY A 175 -9.42 -5.34 -10.06
C GLY A 175 -9.48 -3.87 -10.50
N PHE A 176 -9.25 -2.90 -9.61
CA PHE A 176 -9.34 -1.48 -9.96
C PHE A 176 -8.28 -1.10 -10.98
N GLY A 177 -8.67 -0.36 -12.02
CA GLY A 177 -7.80 0.28 -13.00
C GLY A 177 -7.82 1.80 -12.90
N ALA A 178 -7.32 2.47 -13.94
CA ALA A 178 -7.18 3.92 -13.97
C ALA A 178 -8.51 4.67 -13.73
N THR A 179 -9.60 4.20 -14.32
CA THR A 179 -10.94 4.80 -14.16
C THR A 179 -11.39 4.77 -12.69
N GLU A 180 -11.26 3.62 -12.03
CA GLU A 180 -11.68 3.49 -10.64
C GLU A 180 -10.74 4.27 -9.71
N PHE A 181 -9.43 4.27 -9.98
CA PHE A 181 -8.49 5.06 -9.18
C PHE A 181 -8.69 6.57 -9.36
N THR A 182 -9.16 7.03 -10.51
CA THR A 182 -9.54 8.43 -10.72
C THR A 182 -10.71 8.82 -9.81
N GLU A 183 -11.73 7.96 -9.72
CA GLU A 183 -12.85 8.18 -8.81
C GLU A 183 -12.42 8.10 -7.33
N VAL A 184 -11.59 7.13 -6.97
CA VAL A 184 -11.01 7.04 -5.61
C VAL A 184 -10.22 8.30 -5.25
N ALA A 185 -9.40 8.80 -6.17
CA ALA A 185 -8.63 10.01 -5.98
C ALA A 185 -9.53 11.24 -5.76
N GLU A 186 -10.62 11.36 -6.52
CA GLU A 186 -11.58 12.44 -6.37
C GLU A 186 -12.35 12.35 -5.03
N ILE A 187 -12.74 11.15 -4.61
CA ILE A 187 -13.39 10.94 -3.31
C ILE A 187 -12.45 11.39 -2.19
N ILE A 188 -11.18 10.93 -2.20
CA ILE A 188 -10.18 11.33 -1.20
C ILE A 188 -10.01 12.85 -1.21
N ALA A 189 -9.84 13.46 -2.39
CA ALA A 189 -9.68 14.90 -2.52
C ALA A 189 -10.84 15.68 -1.88
N GLN A 190 -12.08 15.31 -2.20
CA GLN A 190 -13.26 15.94 -1.62
C GLN A 190 -13.37 15.73 -0.11
N THR A 191 -12.96 14.57 0.41
CA THR A 191 -12.89 14.31 1.85
C THR A 191 -11.91 15.23 2.57
N LEU A 192 -10.80 15.60 1.92
CA LEU A 192 -9.76 16.47 2.49
C LEU A 192 -10.09 17.97 2.41
N LEU A 193 -11.14 18.35 1.68
CA LEU A 193 -11.61 19.72 1.59
C LEU A 193 -12.54 20.07 2.77
N PRO A 194 -12.74 21.37 3.07
CA PRO A 194 -13.65 21.78 4.13
C PRO A 194 -15.09 21.34 3.88
N ASN A 195 -15.80 20.96 4.94
CA ASN A 195 -17.23 20.57 4.93
C ASN A 195 -17.57 19.49 3.89
N PRO A 196 -16.92 18.31 3.93
CA PRO A 196 -17.21 17.25 2.97
C PRO A 196 -18.63 16.70 3.16
N ASP A 197 -19.31 16.41 2.05
CA ASP A 197 -20.59 15.69 2.05
C ASP A 197 -20.33 14.18 2.23
N VAL A 198 -20.16 13.77 3.50
CA VAL A 198 -19.83 12.39 3.86
C VAL A 198 -20.84 11.37 3.31
N PRO A 199 -22.17 11.55 3.43
CA PRO A 199 -23.14 10.64 2.83
C PRO A 199 -23.00 10.48 1.30
N ALA A 200 -22.79 11.58 0.58
CA ALA A 200 -22.62 11.53 -0.88
C ALA A 200 -21.33 10.79 -1.27
N LEU A 201 -20.22 11.06 -0.57
CA LEU A 201 -18.94 10.40 -0.80
C LEU A 201 -19.00 8.90 -0.48
N GLN A 202 -19.66 8.53 0.62
CA GLN A 202 -19.87 7.13 1.00
C GLN A 202 -20.67 6.36 -0.06
N ALA A 203 -21.70 6.98 -0.65
CA ALA A 203 -22.47 6.37 -1.72
C ALA A 203 -21.61 6.08 -2.98
N ARG A 204 -20.66 6.97 -3.31
CA ARG A 204 -19.71 6.78 -4.41
C ARG A 204 -18.75 5.62 -4.14
N VAL A 205 -18.21 5.52 -2.92
CA VAL A 205 -17.37 4.37 -2.50
C VAL A 205 -18.15 3.07 -2.59
N ARG A 206 -19.38 3.04 -2.07
CA ARG A 206 -20.26 1.87 -2.14
C ARG A 206 -20.44 1.39 -3.58
N LYS A 207 -20.77 2.31 -4.50
CA LYS A 207 -20.92 2.00 -5.94
C LYS A 207 -19.68 1.35 -6.53
N LEU A 208 -18.48 1.89 -6.26
CA LEU A 208 -17.22 1.27 -6.71
C LEU A 208 -17.07 -0.15 -6.16
N THR A 209 -17.31 -0.33 -4.87
CA THR A 209 -17.12 -1.64 -4.24
C THR A 209 -18.14 -2.70 -4.67
N GLU A 210 -19.37 -2.29 -5.00
CA GLU A 210 -20.42 -3.18 -5.52
C GLU A 210 -20.11 -3.64 -6.95
N GLN A 211 -19.45 -2.80 -7.76
CA GLN A 211 -19.00 -3.14 -9.11
C GLN A 211 -17.84 -4.15 -9.15
N PHE A 212 -17.09 -4.26 -8.05
CA PHE A 212 -15.96 -5.18 -7.93
C PHE A 212 -16.15 -6.09 -6.71
N PRO A 213 -16.98 -7.14 -6.78
CA PRO A 213 -17.14 -8.09 -5.70
C PRO A 213 -15.79 -8.74 -5.31
N LEU A 214 -15.52 -8.84 -4.01
CA LEU A 214 -14.28 -9.44 -3.50
C LEU A 214 -14.57 -10.85 -3.01
N TYR A 215 -13.72 -11.82 -3.39
CA TYR A 215 -13.87 -13.25 -3.03
C TYR A 215 -15.23 -13.84 -3.43
N SER A 216 -15.72 -13.49 -4.62
CA SER A 216 -17.00 -14.01 -5.13
C SER A 216 -17.01 -15.54 -5.16
N GLY A 217 -18.00 -16.14 -4.50
CA GLY A 217 -18.20 -17.58 -4.43
C GLY A 217 -17.37 -18.31 -3.36
N LEU A 218 -16.65 -17.58 -2.49
CA LEU A 218 -15.83 -18.17 -1.43
C LEU A 218 -16.63 -19.06 -0.46
N GLU A 219 -17.91 -18.79 -0.26
CA GLU A 219 -18.80 -19.62 0.55
C GLU A 219 -18.99 -21.05 -0.02
N ASN A 220 -18.57 -21.29 -1.27
CA ASN A 220 -18.74 -22.56 -1.99
C ASN A 220 -17.41 -23.20 -2.44
N TRP A 221 -16.26 -22.75 -1.93
CA TRP A 221 -14.93 -23.27 -2.30
C TRP A 221 -14.46 -24.46 -1.45
#